data_AF-A0A8X6JBT1-F1
#
_entry.id   AF-A0A8X6JBT1-F1
#
_cell.length_a   1.000
_cell.length_b   1.000
_cell.length_c   1.000
_cell.angle_alpha   90.00
_cell.angle_beta   90.00
_cell.angle_gamma   90.00
#
_symmetry.space_group_name_H-M   'P 1'
#
loop_
_entity.id
_entity.type
_entity.pdbx_description
1 polymer ?
#
loop_
_entity_poly.entity_id
_entity_poly.type
_entity_poly.pdbx_seq_one_letter_code
_entity_poly.pdbx_strand_id
1 'polypeptide(L)'
;MPDPKFSSQTKDKLVSSEARAVVESIVSDKLSTILETDPKLAASIVERAIRSAKGREAARKARELVKSKNNIDIATLPGKLADCQEKAPELSELFIVEGNSAGGTAKQGRNRKTQAVLALRGKF
;
A
#
# COMPACT_ATOMS: atom_id res chain seq x y z
N MET A 1 -27.18 2.69 -19.54
CA MET A 1 -27.37 1.53 -18.65
C MET A 1 -28.59 1.83 -17.78
N PRO A 2 -29.68 1.06 -17.87
CA PRO A 2 -30.95 1.44 -17.22
C PRO A 2 -31.06 1.19 -15.71
N ASP A 3 -30.12 0.48 -15.06
CA ASP A 3 -30.18 0.21 -13.62
C ASP A 3 -28.78 -0.01 -12.98
N PRO A 4 -28.07 1.06 -12.57
CA PRO A 4 -26.72 0.95 -12.04
C PRO A 4 -26.69 0.49 -10.57
N LYS A 5 -25.95 -0.58 -10.29
CA LYS A 5 -25.73 -1.13 -8.94
C LYS A 5 -24.41 -0.62 -8.35
N PHE A 6 -24.45 -0.10 -7.13
CA PHE A 6 -23.29 0.40 -6.37
C PHE A 6 -23.10 -0.37 -5.05
N SER A 7 -21.88 -0.44 -4.54
CA SER A 7 -21.56 -1.15 -3.29
C SER A 7 -22.02 -0.43 -2.02
N SER A 8 -22.33 0.86 -2.11
CA SER A 8 -22.69 1.70 -0.98
C SER A 8 -23.63 2.83 -1.40
N GLN A 9 -24.27 3.46 -0.42
CA GLN A 9 -25.10 4.64 -0.64
C GLN A 9 -24.31 5.84 -1.16
N THR A 10 -23.01 5.94 -0.84
CA THR A 10 -22.14 7.01 -1.36
C THR A 10 -21.81 6.82 -2.84
N LYS A 11 -22.19 5.68 -3.42
CA LYS A 11 -22.00 5.33 -4.85
C LYS A 11 -20.54 5.42 -5.30
N ASP A 12 -19.63 5.12 -4.38
CA ASP A 12 -18.18 5.15 -4.57
C ASP A 12 -17.66 4.10 -5.56
N LYS A 13 -18.33 2.94 -5.63
CA LYS A 13 -17.94 1.85 -6.51
C LYS A 13 -19.14 1.22 -7.21
N LEU A 14 -19.10 1.25 -8.54
CA LEU A 14 -20.05 0.55 -9.40
C LEU A 14 -19.71 -0.95 -9.40
N VAL A 15 -20.71 -1.79 -9.12
CA VAL A 15 -20.59 -3.26 -9.06
C VAL A 15 -21.40 -3.94 -10.15
N SER A 16 -21.83 -3.19 -11.16
CA SER A 16 -22.62 -3.69 -12.29
C SER A 16 -21.73 -4.46 -13.26
N SER A 17 -21.89 -5.77 -13.33
CA SER A 17 -21.09 -6.68 -14.16
C SER A 17 -21.25 -6.42 -15.66
N GLU A 18 -22.44 -6.00 -16.09
CA GLU A 18 -22.76 -5.74 -17.49
C GLU A 18 -21.95 -4.56 -18.02
N ALA A 19 -21.76 -3.53 -17.19
CA ALA A 19 -20.96 -2.36 -17.53
C ALA A 19 -19.49 -2.74 -17.72
N ARG A 20 -18.96 -3.67 -16.92
CA ARG A 20 -17.58 -4.15 -17.04
C ARG A 20 -17.34 -4.79 -18.41
N ALA A 21 -18.16 -5.76 -18.81
CA ALA A 21 -17.96 -6.50 -20.06
C ALA A 21 -18.00 -5.59 -21.29
N VAL A 22 -18.94 -4.64 -21.32
CA VAL A 22 -19.07 -3.67 -22.43
C VAL A 22 -17.86 -2.74 -22.49
N VAL A 23 -17.44 -2.18 -21.35
CA VAL A 23 -16.28 -1.28 -21.31
C VAL A 23 -14.99 -2.02 -21.66
N GLU A 24 -14.78 -3.22 -21.13
CA GLU A 24 -13.59 -4.03 -21.44
C GLU A 24 -13.49 -4.34 -22.93
N SER A 25 -14.60 -4.74 -23.58
CA SER A 25 -14.62 -5.00 -25.02
C SER A 25 -14.27 -3.75 -25.84
N ILE A 26 -14.93 -2.62 -25.58
CA ILE A 26 -14.68 -1.38 -26.34
C ILE A 26 -13.24 -0.90 -26.14
N VAL A 27 -12.74 -0.91 -24.90
CA VAL A 27 -11.38 -0.47 -24.60
C VAL A 27 -10.36 -1.41 -25.24
N SER A 28 -10.57 -2.72 -25.17
CA SER A 28 -9.70 -3.71 -25.80
C SER A 28 -9.57 -3.46 -27.31
N ASP A 29 -10.69 -3.31 -28.01
CA ASP A 29 -10.70 -3.12 -29.46
C ASP A 29 -9.98 -1.83 -29.87
N LYS A 30 -10.29 -0.71 -29.20
CA LYS A 30 -9.68 0.59 -29.50
C LYS A 30 -8.21 0.65 -29.12
N LEU A 31 -7.84 0.04 -27.99
CA LEU A 31 -6.46 -0.02 -27.55
C LEU A 31 -5.61 -0.85 -28.52
N SER A 32 -6.08 -2.04 -28.91
CA SER A 32 -5.40 -2.87 -29.92
C SER A 32 -5.20 -2.12 -31.23
N THR A 33 -6.24 -1.43 -31.70
CA THR A 33 -6.16 -0.59 -32.90
C THR A 33 -5.06 0.49 -32.78
N ILE A 34 -4.97 1.20 -31.66
CA ILE A 34 -3.96 2.25 -31.45
C ILE A 34 -2.55 1.65 -31.39
N LEU A 35 -2.40 0.50 -30.73
CA LEU A 35 -1.11 -0.17 -30.62
C LEU A 35 -0.60 -0.70 -31.98
N GLU A 36 -1.49 -1.10 -32.88
CA GLU A 36 -1.13 -1.54 -34.23
C GLU A 36 -0.87 -0.37 -35.20
N THR A 37 -1.63 0.72 -35.07
CA THR A 37 -1.56 1.87 -35.99
C THR A 37 -0.40 2.82 -35.69
N ASP A 38 0.05 2.92 -34.43
CA ASP A 38 1.23 3.72 -34.05
C ASP A 38 2.29 2.87 -33.32
N PRO A 39 3.23 2.27 -34.07
CA PRO A 39 4.31 1.46 -33.49
C PRO A 39 5.22 2.22 -32.53
N LYS A 40 5.38 3.54 -32.70
CA LYS A 40 6.25 4.35 -31.84
C LYS A 40 5.62 4.55 -30.47
N LEU A 41 4.33 4.90 -30.44
CA LEU A 41 3.57 5.01 -29.20
C LEU A 41 3.49 3.65 -28.48
N ALA A 42 3.20 2.58 -29.23
CA ALA A 42 3.13 1.23 -28.69
C ALA A 42 4.45 0.81 -28.02
N ALA A 43 5.58 1.02 -28.69
CA ALA A 43 6.90 0.73 -28.13
C ALA A 43 7.17 1.50 -26.83
N SER A 44 6.83 2.80 -26.78
CA SER A 44 7.00 3.63 -25.59
C SER A 44 6.17 3.13 -24.39
N ILE A 45 4.91 2.74 -24.63
CA ILE A 45 4.03 2.20 -23.60
C ILE A 45 4.58 0.87 -23.06
N VAL A 46 4.96 -0.04 -23.96
CA VAL A 46 5.48 -1.37 -23.62
C VAL A 46 6.79 -1.24 -22.84
N GLU A 47 7.71 -0.38 -23.27
CA GLU A 47 8.97 -0.15 -22.57
C GLU A 47 8.74 0.36 -21.14
N ARG A 48 7.83 1.31 -20.95
CA ARG A 48 7.48 1.84 -19.62
C ARG A 48 6.85 0.75 -18.75
N ALA A 49 6.00 -0.10 -19.30
CA ALA A 49 5.39 -1.22 -18.60
C ALA A 49 6.45 -2.25 -18.15
N ILE A 50 7.38 -2.61 -19.05
CA ILE A 50 8.50 -3.52 -18.76
C ILE A 50 9.42 -2.94 -17.67
N ARG A 51 9.81 -1.67 -17.78
CA ARG A 51 10.65 -1.00 -16.78
C ARG A 51 9.99 -1.01 -15.40
N SER A 52 8.69 -0.73 -15.35
CA SER A 52 7.91 -0.77 -14.11
C SER A 52 7.80 -2.19 -13.55
N ALA A 53 7.60 -3.20 -14.40
CA ALA A 53 7.54 -4.61 -14.00
C ALA A 53 8.89 -5.08 -13.42
N LYS A 54 10.01 -4.79 -14.09
CA LYS A 54 11.36 -5.07 -13.60
C LYS A 54 11.63 -4.38 -12.26
N GLY A 55 11.20 -3.13 -12.10
CA GLY A 55 11.30 -2.39 -10.84
C GLY A 55 10.52 -3.07 -9.70
N ARG A 56 9.27 -3.49 -9.95
CA ARG A 56 8.46 -4.25 -8.98
C ARG A 56 9.10 -5.58 -8.61
N GLU A 57 9.63 -6.32 -9.59
CA GLU A 57 10.27 -7.60 -9.36
C GLU A 57 11.56 -7.46 -8.55
N ALA A 58 12.40 -6.47 -8.87
CA ALA A 58 13.60 -6.17 -8.12
C ALA A 58 13.27 -5.76 -6.67
N ALA A 59 12.26 -4.92 -6.46
CA ALA A 59 11.78 -4.54 -5.13
C ALA A 59 11.23 -5.75 -4.36
N ARG A 60 10.49 -6.66 -5.02
CA ARG A 60 10.02 -7.91 -4.41
C ARG A 60 11.19 -8.79 -3.97
N LYS A 61 12.16 -9.05 -4.87
CA LYS A 61 13.36 -9.85 -4.55
C LYS A 61 14.16 -9.22 -3.40
N ALA A 62 14.32 -7.90 -3.39
CA ALA A 62 14.98 -7.20 -2.29
C ALA A 62 14.24 -7.39 -0.95
N ARG A 63 12.90 -7.24 -0.94
CA ARG A 63 12.06 -7.49 0.25
C ARG A 63 12.16 -8.94 0.73
N GLU A 64 12.14 -9.90 -0.19
CA GLU A 64 12.25 -11.33 0.13
C GLU A 64 13.64 -11.68 0.67
N LEU A 65 14.71 -11.15 0.08
CA LEU A 65 16.09 -11.32 0.59
C LEU A 65 16.27 -10.72 1.98
N VAL A 66 15.68 -9.57 2.26
CA VAL A 66 15.68 -8.97 3.61
C VAL A 66 14.87 -9.84 4.57
N LYS A 67 13.70 -10.33 4.15
CA LYS A 67 12.84 -11.20 4.97
C LYS A 67 13.51 -12.54 5.29
N SER A 68 14.19 -13.16 4.33
CA SER A 68 14.85 -14.46 4.52
C SER A 68 16.13 -14.35 5.36
N LYS A 69 16.86 -13.24 5.28
CA LYS A 69 18.02 -12.94 6.14
C LYS A 69 17.61 -12.58 7.58
N ASN A 70 16.39 -12.06 7.77
CA ASN A 70 15.90 -11.58 9.06
C ASN A 70 15.03 -12.62 9.81
N ASN A 71 15.26 -13.92 9.63
CA ASN A 71 14.68 -14.96 10.50
C ASN A 71 15.14 -14.85 11.98
N ILE A 72 16.00 -13.87 12.29
CA ILE A 72 16.34 -13.42 13.64
C ILE A 72 15.97 -11.92 13.71
N ASP A 73 14.96 -11.59 14.53
CA ASP A 73 14.60 -10.25 15.04
C ASP A 73 13.83 -9.22 14.16
N ILE A 74 12.74 -9.62 13.48
CA ILE A 74 11.77 -8.64 12.88
C ILE A 74 10.82 -8.00 13.93
N ALA A 75 10.79 -8.44 15.18
CA ALA A 75 9.68 -8.05 16.08
C ALA A 75 9.84 -6.70 16.79
N THR A 76 11.01 -6.06 16.78
CA THR A 76 11.22 -4.84 17.57
C THR A 76 12.02 -3.85 16.77
N LEU A 77 11.44 -2.67 16.49
CA LEU A 77 12.19 -1.48 16.11
C LEU A 77 12.99 -1.04 17.36
N PRO A 78 14.22 -1.53 17.58
CA PRO A 78 14.85 -1.49 18.89
C PRO A 78 15.18 -0.03 19.21
N GLY A 79 14.67 0.45 20.33
CA GLY A 79 14.87 1.85 20.75
C GLY A 79 14.02 2.90 20.03
N LYS A 80 13.16 2.52 19.05
CA LYS A 80 12.21 3.46 18.41
C LYS A 80 10.76 3.16 18.74
N LEU A 81 10.36 1.90 18.70
CA LEU A 81 9.02 1.48 19.09
C LEU A 81 9.01 1.12 20.57
N ALA A 82 8.18 1.79 21.34
CA ALA A 82 7.73 1.32 22.63
C ALA A 82 6.41 0.57 22.39
N ASP A 83 6.39 -0.75 22.52
CA ASP A 83 5.18 -1.56 22.31
C ASP A 83 4.23 -1.52 23.52
N CYS A 84 2.99 -1.97 23.35
CA CYS A 84 2.00 -2.16 24.41
C CYS A 84 1.84 -3.65 24.78
N GLN A 85 1.15 -3.95 25.88
CA GLN A 85 0.95 -5.33 26.33
C GLN A 85 -0.15 -6.06 25.54
N GLU A 86 -1.16 -5.31 25.07
CA GLU A 86 -2.27 -5.82 24.29
C GLU A 86 -1.81 -6.28 22.90
N LYS A 87 -2.35 -7.42 22.45
CA LYS A 87 -2.03 -8.03 21.15
C LYS A 87 -3.18 -7.94 20.16
N ALA A 88 -4.40 -7.71 20.64
CA ALA A 88 -5.57 -7.44 19.82
C ALA A 88 -5.47 -6.06 19.13
N PRO A 89 -5.35 -5.97 17.79
CA PRO A 89 -5.24 -4.69 17.08
C PRO A 89 -6.42 -3.75 17.32
N GLU A 90 -7.61 -4.29 17.52
CA GLU A 90 -8.85 -3.56 17.78
C GLU A 90 -8.89 -2.88 19.16
N LEU A 91 -8.02 -3.32 20.09
CA LEU A 91 -7.89 -2.76 21.44
C LEU A 91 -6.61 -1.93 21.61
N SER A 92 -5.74 -1.93 20.60
CA SER A 92 -4.44 -1.28 20.64
C SER A 92 -4.42 0.03 19.84
N GLU A 93 -3.74 1.02 20.38
CA GLU A 93 -3.57 2.34 19.76
C GLU A 93 -2.08 2.57 19.47
N LEU A 94 -1.75 3.10 18.29
CA LEU A 94 -0.39 3.48 17.91
C LEU A 94 -0.27 5.00 17.79
N PHE A 95 0.56 5.59 18.65
CA PHE A 95 0.92 7.00 18.60
C PHE A 95 2.22 7.18 17.83
N ILE A 96 2.18 8.01 16.77
CA ILE A 96 3.37 8.38 16.00
C ILE A 96 3.78 9.79 16.43
N VAL A 97 5.02 9.94 16.91
CA VAL A 97 5.52 11.20 17.46
C VAL A 97 6.83 11.60 16.81
N GLU A 98 7.02 12.91 16.63
CA GLU A 98 8.23 13.47 16.05
C GLU A 98 9.32 13.66 17.11
N GLY A 99 10.48 13.04 16.87
CA GLY A 99 11.67 13.18 17.70
C GLY A 99 11.66 12.36 18.99
N ASN A 100 12.86 12.15 19.56
CA ASN A 100 12.99 11.39 20.81
C ASN A 100 12.47 12.15 22.04
N SER A 101 12.43 13.48 21.98
CA SER A 101 11.97 14.31 23.10
C SER A 101 10.47 14.07 23.34
N ALA A 102 9.64 14.28 22.32
CA ALA A 102 8.22 13.93 22.37
C ALA A 102 8.01 12.42 22.58
N GLY A 103 8.86 11.57 21.96
CA GLY A 103 8.88 10.13 22.19
C GLY A 103 9.08 9.72 23.66
N GLY A 104 9.98 10.40 24.38
CA GLY A 104 10.24 10.16 25.79
C GLY A 104 9.04 10.51 26.65
N THR A 105 8.49 11.71 26.46
CA THR A 105 7.30 12.19 27.19
C THR A 105 6.08 11.30 26.91
N ALA A 106 5.82 10.97 25.65
CA ALA A 106 4.72 10.10 25.26
C ALA A 106 4.89 8.68 25.82
N LYS A 107 6.11 8.12 25.79
CA LYS A 107 6.39 6.79 26.36
C LYS A 107 6.14 6.74 27.87
N GLN A 108 6.41 7.84 28.59
CA GLN A 108 6.20 7.92 30.03
C GLN A 108 4.72 8.12 30.39
N GLY A 109 3.97 8.92 29.62
CA GLY A 109 2.57 9.25 29.92
C GLY A 109 1.53 8.24 29.41
N ARG A 110 1.90 7.30 28.53
CA ARG A 110 0.96 6.36 27.92
C ARG A 110 0.42 5.31 28.88
N ASN A 111 -0.76 4.78 28.56
CA ASN A 111 -1.22 3.51 29.13
C ASN A 111 -0.47 2.33 28.48
N ARG A 112 0.46 1.72 29.22
CA ARG A 112 1.29 0.60 28.73
C ARG A 112 0.48 -0.63 28.31
N LYS A 113 -0.77 -0.76 28.77
CA LYS A 113 -1.65 -1.86 28.41
C LYS A 113 -2.04 -1.80 26.93
N THR A 114 -2.53 -0.65 26.46
CA THR A 114 -3.16 -0.52 25.13
C THR A 114 -2.42 0.43 24.18
N GLN A 115 -1.47 1.24 24.64
CA GLN A 115 -0.90 2.31 23.82
C GLN A 115 0.57 2.07 23.47
N ALA A 116 0.86 1.95 22.17
CA ALA A 116 2.18 1.89 21.59
C ALA A 116 2.65 3.29 21.14
N VAL A 117 3.96 3.57 21.23
CA VAL A 117 4.54 4.86 20.80
C VAL A 117 5.70 4.59 19.84
N LEU A 118 5.61 5.16 18.65
CA LEU A 118 6.66 5.13 17.63
C LEU A 118 7.26 6.53 17.46
N ALA A 119 8.51 6.69 17.90
CA ALA A 119 9.25 7.93 17.70
C ALA A 119 9.96 7.92 16.33
N LEU A 120 9.65 8.91 15.50
CA LEU A 120 10.27 9.10 14.18
C LEU A 120 11.32 10.21 14.24
N ARG A 121 12.39 10.07 13.44
CA ARG A 121 13.42 11.12 13.28
C ARG A 121 13.50 11.49 11.80
N GLY A 122 13.54 12.78 11.50
CA GLY A 122 13.68 13.31 10.14
C GLY A 122 12.40 13.99 9.64
N LYS A 123 12.51 14.66 8.48
CA LYS A 123 11.38 15.24 7.75
C LYS A 123 10.83 14.18 6.78
N PHE A 124 9.51 14.09 6.67
CA PHE A 124 8.81 13.24 5.71
C PHE A 124 8.90 13.78 4.29
#